data_AF-A0A2J7PY98-F1
#
_entry.id   AF-A0A2J7PY98-F1
#
_cell.length_a   1.000
_cell.length_b   1.000
_cell.length_c   1.000
_cell.angle_alpha   90.00
_cell.angle_beta   90.00
_cell.angle_gamma   90.00
#
_symmetry.space_group_name_H-M   'P 1'
#
loop_
_entity.id
_entity.type
_entity.pdbx_description
1 polymer ?
#
loop_
_entity_poly.entity_id
_entity_poly.type
_entity_poly.pdbx_seq_one_letter_code
_entity_poly.pdbx_strand_id
1 'polypeptide(L)'
;MNNTVIWLNTKELKHHSSHLTCFCDVIRCLQSLRPYHGLLLLVESSELLNHLPPDASPALVRLVRMYSPLKSLQTLAADADLTVSQVFQLAGHLLYWARATVIYPLCESNVYVIAPDSPTHVSSPLIERFSEHFPGMNLLQVMSDFSLPTSISLKINPLNHPQHQSQLVQMIVWMLQHRLLLQLHTYVYFMPTANGPRLPQERLVRQQSHSMHQSSTRDGSYQSTPDEQFSVSVGGFMGGRAPSESDLSSNISDDVLVTPGSKLNGLPIQTSSSLVSADTEVSFVSALEEEKSSLVREELLADFSDEERTAILKIPAAANPEDLHLLARLCHQGYLRGYHHLEEIMYLENIRRSQLLQLLDKFRDVLVTCETEDPAIAMFYSHSYT
;
A
#
# COMPACT_ATOMS: atom_id res chain seq x y z
N MET A 1 7.01 14.92 -35.50
CA MET A 1 8.37 14.75 -34.97
C MET A 1 8.35 13.50 -34.11
N ASN A 2 8.69 12.37 -34.74
CA ASN A 2 8.56 11.03 -34.19
C ASN A 2 9.91 10.64 -33.58
N ASN A 3 9.99 10.49 -32.26
CA ASN A 3 11.15 9.89 -31.60
C ASN A 3 10.79 8.48 -31.13
N THR A 4 10.70 7.56 -32.08
CA THR A 4 10.74 6.12 -31.83
C THR A 4 12.22 5.72 -31.83
N VAL A 5 12.85 5.69 -30.65
CA VAL A 5 14.22 5.16 -30.52
C VAL A 5 14.14 3.64 -30.56
N ILE A 6 14.46 3.11 -31.74
CA ILE A 6 14.66 1.71 -32.03
C ILE A 6 15.92 1.26 -31.27
N TRP A 7 15.75 0.46 -30.23
CA TRP A 7 16.86 -0.27 -29.63
C TRP A 7 17.19 -1.47 -30.54
N LEU A 8 18.41 -1.47 -31.06
CA LEU A 8 18.95 -2.50 -31.94
C LEU A 8 19.33 -3.77 -31.16
N ASN A 9 18.72 -4.89 -31.58
CA ASN A 9 19.31 -6.20 -31.92
C ASN A 9 18.53 -7.38 -31.29
N THR A 10 17.60 -7.91 -32.08
CA THR A 10 16.45 -8.76 -31.72
C THR A 10 16.71 -10.28 -31.64
N LYS A 11 17.95 -10.75 -31.43
CA LYS A 11 18.23 -12.20 -31.62
C LYS A 11 18.82 -13.00 -30.46
N GLU A 12 19.36 -12.42 -29.40
CA GLU A 12 20.00 -13.25 -28.35
C GLU A 12 19.35 -13.23 -26.95
N LEU A 13 18.38 -12.36 -26.68
CA LEU A 13 17.73 -12.29 -25.36
C LEU A 13 16.35 -12.98 -25.28
N LYS A 14 15.95 -13.72 -26.32
CA LYS A 14 14.64 -14.41 -26.35
C LYS A 14 14.55 -15.65 -25.47
N HIS A 15 15.65 -16.12 -24.88
CA HIS A 15 15.64 -17.39 -24.15
C HIS A 15 15.42 -17.30 -22.64
N HIS A 16 15.38 -16.12 -22.00
CA HIS A 16 15.32 -16.03 -20.54
C HIS A 16 14.27 -15.07 -19.93
N SER A 17 13.42 -14.41 -20.72
CA SER A 17 12.27 -13.69 -20.15
C SER A 17 11.21 -13.39 -21.21
N SER A 18 10.17 -14.23 -21.31
CA SER A 18 9.11 -14.12 -22.33
C SER A 18 7.78 -13.56 -21.79
N HIS A 19 7.72 -13.05 -20.56
CA HIS A 19 6.42 -12.95 -19.85
C HIS A 19 5.84 -11.54 -19.66
N LEU A 20 6.46 -10.49 -20.21
CA LEU A 20 5.88 -9.13 -20.33
C LEU A 20 5.89 -8.63 -21.79
N THR A 21 5.77 -9.54 -22.74
CA THR A 21 6.04 -9.26 -24.16
C THR A 21 4.88 -8.62 -24.92
N CYS A 22 3.71 -8.44 -24.30
CA CYS A 22 2.59 -7.73 -24.91
C CYS A 22 2.55 -6.27 -24.45
N PHE A 23 2.54 -5.34 -25.40
CA PHE A 23 2.38 -3.90 -25.16
C PHE A 23 1.16 -3.57 -24.27
N CYS A 24 0.09 -4.36 -24.37
CA CYS A 24 -1.12 -4.21 -23.57
C CYS A 24 -0.90 -4.44 -22.06
N ASP A 25 0.00 -5.35 -21.68
CA ASP A 25 0.27 -5.67 -20.27
C ASP A 25 1.07 -4.54 -19.62
N VAL A 26 2.01 -3.94 -20.36
CA VAL A 26 2.76 -2.77 -19.92
C VAL A 26 1.85 -1.55 -19.74
N ILE A 27 0.86 -1.35 -20.64
CA ILE A 27 -0.12 -0.26 -20.46
C ILE A 27 -0.97 -0.50 -19.22
N ARG A 28 -1.49 -1.72 -19.04
CA ARG A 28 -2.29 -2.06 -17.86
C ARG A 28 -1.50 -1.88 -16.56
N CYS A 29 -0.21 -2.25 -16.59
CA CYS A 29 0.75 -1.98 -15.53
C CYS A 29 0.88 -0.49 -15.23
N LEU A 30 1.08 0.35 -16.24
CA LEU A 30 1.22 1.79 -16.03
C LEU A 30 -0.05 2.43 -15.46
N GLN A 31 -1.22 1.83 -15.71
CA GLN A 31 -2.49 2.23 -15.11
C GLN A 31 -2.63 1.77 -13.66
N SER A 32 -2.02 0.63 -13.28
CA SER A 32 -2.04 0.13 -11.90
C SER A 32 -0.90 0.68 -11.03
N LEU A 33 0.14 1.25 -11.64
CA LEU A 33 1.27 1.84 -10.92
C LEU A 33 0.80 2.97 -9.99
N ARG A 34 1.43 3.05 -8.83
CA ARG A 34 1.13 4.02 -7.76
C ARG A 34 2.42 4.49 -7.11
N PRO A 35 2.45 5.69 -6.52
CA PRO A 35 3.70 6.27 -6.02
C PRO A 35 4.32 5.50 -4.84
N TYR A 36 3.50 4.75 -4.08
CA TYR A 36 3.94 3.91 -2.96
C TYR A 36 4.59 2.59 -3.38
N HIS A 37 4.43 2.15 -4.64
CA HIS A 37 5.14 0.98 -5.14
C HIS A 37 6.64 1.25 -5.20
N GLY A 38 7.44 0.20 -5.24
CA GLY A 38 8.87 0.21 -5.48
C GLY A 38 9.21 -0.34 -6.87
N LEU A 39 10.49 -0.27 -7.21
CA LEU A 39 11.05 -0.86 -8.41
C LEU A 39 12.09 -1.90 -8.00
N LEU A 40 12.16 -3.01 -8.72
CA LEU A 40 13.21 -4.00 -8.59
C LEU A 40 13.92 -4.18 -9.92
N LEU A 41 15.18 -3.76 -10.01
CA LEU A 41 16.02 -4.05 -11.18
C LEU A 41 16.34 -5.54 -11.23
N LEU A 42 16.18 -6.13 -12.41
CA LEU A 42 16.50 -7.55 -12.69
C LEU A 42 17.96 -7.75 -13.11
N VAL A 43 18.68 -6.64 -13.26
CA VAL A 43 20.07 -6.57 -13.70
C VAL A 43 20.81 -5.66 -12.73
N GLU A 44 22.10 -5.89 -12.51
CA GLU A 44 22.91 -5.01 -11.67
C GLU A 44 22.89 -3.58 -12.21
N SER A 45 22.86 -2.58 -11.32
CA SER A 45 22.80 -1.18 -11.71
C SER A 45 24.01 -0.75 -12.55
N SER A 46 25.19 -1.29 -12.25
CA SER A 46 26.44 -1.04 -12.99
C SER A 46 26.37 -1.59 -14.42
N GLU A 47 25.94 -2.84 -14.58
CA GLU A 47 25.71 -3.49 -15.87
C GLU A 47 24.65 -2.73 -16.68
N LEU A 48 23.54 -2.37 -16.05
CA LEU A 48 22.49 -1.61 -16.71
C LEU A 48 23.03 -0.29 -17.28
N LEU A 49 23.83 0.46 -16.50
CA LEU A 49 24.45 1.72 -16.94
C LEU A 49 25.45 1.53 -18.08
N ASN A 50 26.21 0.44 -18.08
CA ASN A 50 27.20 0.14 -19.13
C ASN A 50 26.55 -0.25 -20.46
N HIS A 51 25.35 -0.85 -20.42
CA HIS A 51 24.58 -1.21 -21.61
C HIS A 51 23.66 -0.10 -22.13
N LEU A 52 23.64 1.06 -21.47
CA LEU A 52 22.89 2.21 -21.98
C LEU A 52 23.57 2.77 -23.25
N PRO A 53 22.79 3.16 -24.27
CA PRO A 53 23.29 3.81 -25.46
C PRO A 53 23.82 5.19 -25.07
N PRO A 54 24.74 5.74 -25.87
CA PRO A 54 25.27 7.07 -25.63
C PRO A 54 24.18 8.16 -25.60
N ASP A 55 23.05 7.93 -26.28
CA ASP A 55 21.90 8.84 -26.32
C ASP A 55 20.86 8.57 -25.22
N ALA A 56 21.21 7.79 -24.19
CA ALA A 56 20.31 7.51 -23.09
C ALA A 56 19.95 8.79 -22.33
N SER A 57 18.67 8.91 -21.97
CA SER A 57 18.17 10.06 -21.21
C SER A 57 18.96 10.23 -19.91
N PRO A 58 19.51 11.43 -19.62
CA PRO A 58 20.19 11.71 -18.35
C PRO A 58 19.29 11.45 -17.13
N ALA A 59 17.96 11.57 -17.29
CA ALA A 59 17.00 11.25 -16.24
C ALA A 59 17.00 9.76 -15.87
N LEU A 60 17.16 8.86 -16.85
CA LEU A 60 17.29 7.42 -16.59
C LEU A 60 18.59 7.12 -15.84
N VAL A 61 19.69 7.74 -16.25
CA VAL A 61 20.99 7.58 -15.58
C VAL A 61 20.91 8.04 -14.12
N ARG A 62 20.28 9.19 -13.85
CA ARG A 62 20.04 9.66 -12.47
C ARG A 62 19.17 8.68 -11.68
N LEU A 63 18.08 8.21 -12.27
CA LEU A 63 17.19 7.24 -11.63
C LEU A 63 17.91 5.96 -11.24
N VAL A 64 18.69 5.36 -12.15
CA VAL A 64 19.44 4.12 -11.91
C VAL A 64 20.54 4.32 -10.86
N ARG A 65 21.15 5.51 -10.79
CA ARG A 65 22.16 5.83 -9.75
C ARG A 65 21.56 5.98 -8.36
N MET A 66 20.34 6.51 -8.25
CA MET A 66 19.64 6.71 -6.97
C MET A 66 18.75 5.53 -6.56
N TYR A 67 18.69 4.50 -7.41
CA TYR A 67 17.85 3.33 -7.23
C TYR A 67 18.16 2.58 -5.93
N SER A 68 17.10 2.17 -5.23
CA SER A 68 17.14 1.20 -4.13
C SER A 68 15.83 0.42 -4.09
N PRO A 69 15.86 -0.91 -3.92
CA PRO A 69 14.64 -1.72 -3.80
C PRO A 69 13.91 -1.50 -2.45
N LEU A 70 14.52 -0.75 -1.53
CA LEU A 70 13.93 -0.35 -0.25
C LEU A 70 13.09 0.93 -0.36
N LYS A 71 13.11 1.61 -1.51
CA LYS A 71 12.48 2.93 -1.70
C LYS A 71 11.25 2.85 -2.59
N SER A 72 10.24 3.65 -2.25
CA SER A 72 9.08 3.88 -3.11
C SER A 72 9.47 4.68 -4.35
N LEU A 73 8.67 4.60 -5.41
CA LEU A 73 8.82 5.40 -6.62
C LEU A 73 8.70 6.89 -6.31
N GLN A 74 7.89 7.26 -5.31
CA GLN A 74 7.80 8.64 -4.84
C GLN A 74 9.11 9.11 -4.19
N THR A 75 9.70 8.31 -3.30
CA THR A 75 10.98 8.62 -2.67
C THR A 75 12.10 8.67 -3.71
N LEU A 76 12.11 7.71 -4.63
CA LEU A 76 13.07 7.65 -5.74
C LEU A 76 12.96 8.88 -6.65
N ALA A 77 11.75 9.38 -6.89
CA ALA A 77 11.54 10.62 -7.65
C ALA A 77 12.18 11.82 -6.95
N ALA A 78 11.98 11.97 -5.64
CA ALA A 78 12.59 13.03 -4.85
C ALA A 78 14.13 12.94 -4.85
N ASP A 79 14.68 11.75 -4.65
CA ASP A 79 16.13 11.52 -4.61
C ASP A 79 16.82 11.76 -5.96
N ALA A 80 16.16 11.43 -7.07
CA ALA A 80 16.68 11.61 -8.43
C ALA A 80 16.43 13.02 -9.01
N ASP A 81 15.76 13.89 -8.24
CA ASP A 81 15.26 15.20 -8.67
C ASP A 81 14.43 15.08 -9.96
N LEU A 82 13.42 14.21 -9.90
CA LEU A 82 12.48 13.91 -10.98
C LEU A 82 11.05 14.03 -10.47
N THR A 83 10.13 14.30 -11.38
CA THR A 83 8.70 14.20 -11.08
C THR A 83 8.28 12.72 -11.01
N VAL A 84 7.25 12.40 -10.21
CA VAL A 84 6.69 11.04 -10.14
C VAL A 84 6.22 10.56 -11.51
N SER A 85 5.67 11.46 -12.34
CA SER A 85 5.26 11.15 -13.71
C SER A 85 6.45 10.74 -14.60
N GLN A 86 7.59 11.42 -14.49
CA GLN A 86 8.82 11.02 -15.20
C GLN A 86 9.31 9.66 -14.69
N VAL A 87 9.29 9.42 -13.38
CA VAL A 87 9.67 8.11 -12.83
C VAL A 87 8.76 7.00 -13.35
N PHE A 88 7.45 7.24 -13.48
CA PHE A 88 6.52 6.27 -14.04
C PHE A 88 6.81 5.96 -15.52
N GLN A 89 7.13 6.98 -16.32
CA GLN A 89 7.52 6.79 -17.72
C GLN A 89 8.83 5.99 -17.84
N LEU A 90 9.83 6.32 -17.02
CA LEU A 90 11.12 5.62 -16.99
C LEU A 90 10.98 4.19 -16.49
N ALA A 91 10.19 3.96 -15.44
CA ALA A 91 9.84 2.63 -14.97
C ALA A 91 9.15 1.84 -16.08
N GLY A 92 8.17 2.44 -16.78
CA GLY A 92 7.50 1.85 -17.93
C GLY A 92 8.46 1.40 -19.03
N HIS A 93 9.48 2.20 -19.33
CA HIS A 93 10.54 1.78 -20.26
C HIS A 93 11.34 0.59 -19.73
N LEU A 94 11.73 0.57 -18.46
CA LEU A 94 12.48 -0.54 -17.86
C LEU A 94 11.64 -1.83 -17.82
N LEU A 95 10.35 -1.72 -17.54
CA LEU A 95 9.36 -2.79 -17.57
C LEU A 95 9.18 -3.35 -18.99
N TYR A 96 9.03 -2.47 -19.98
CA TYR A 96 8.90 -2.85 -21.39
C TYR A 96 10.09 -3.67 -21.90
N TRP A 97 11.30 -3.33 -21.47
CA TRP A 97 12.53 -4.08 -21.81
C TRP A 97 12.84 -5.23 -20.86
N ALA A 98 11.95 -5.57 -19.92
CA ALA A 98 12.16 -6.59 -18.90
C ALA A 98 13.48 -6.43 -18.12
N ARG A 99 13.88 -5.17 -17.85
CA ARG A 99 15.06 -4.84 -17.02
C ARG A 99 14.68 -4.53 -15.57
N ALA A 100 13.40 -4.34 -15.30
CA ALA A 100 12.87 -4.13 -13.95
C ALA A 100 11.47 -4.73 -13.81
N THR A 101 11.08 -5.02 -12.57
CA THR A 101 9.72 -5.39 -12.17
C THR A 101 9.21 -4.45 -11.07
N VAL A 102 7.89 -4.33 -10.94
CA VAL A 102 7.27 -3.59 -9.83
C VAL A 102 7.23 -4.48 -8.59
N ILE A 103 7.58 -3.91 -7.45
CA ILE A 103 7.45 -4.54 -6.13
C ILE A 103 6.82 -3.53 -5.17
N TYR A 104 6.57 -3.91 -3.93
CA TYR A 104 6.51 -2.92 -2.86
C TYR A 104 7.91 -2.72 -2.27
N PRO A 105 8.23 -1.51 -1.79
CA PRO A 105 9.52 -1.26 -1.16
C PRO A 105 9.74 -2.23 0.00
N LEU A 106 10.91 -2.87 -0.01
CA LEU A 106 11.28 -3.83 1.02
C LEU A 106 11.36 -3.15 2.39
N CYS A 107 10.62 -3.69 3.35
CA CYS A 107 10.63 -3.28 4.74
C CYS A 107 10.46 -4.49 5.67
N GLU A 108 10.84 -4.34 6.94
CA GLU A 108 10.84 -5.44 7.91
C GLU A 108 9.44 -6.05 8.12
N SER A 109 8.40 -5.25 7.90
CA SER A 109 7.01 -5.67 8.05
C SER A 109 6.43 -6.43 6.86
N ASN A 110 7.16 -6.52 5.74
CA ASN A 110 6.69 -7.28 4.59
C ASN A 110 6.67 -8.78 4.90
N VAL A 111 5.59 -9.43 4.45
CA VAL A 111 5.39 -10.87 4.58
C VAL A 111 5.64 -11.51 3.22
N TYR A 112 6.48 -12.53 3.19
CA TYR A 112 6.77 -13.30 1.99
C TYR A 112 6.42 -14.76 2.18
N VAL A 113 6.04 -15.39 1.06
CA VAL A 113 5.83 -16.84 0.96
C VAL A 113 6.49 -17.35 -0.32
N ILE A 114 6.89 -18.62 -0.32
CA ILE A 114 7.40 -19.27 -1.53
C ILE A 114 6.35 -19.25 -2.65
N ALA A 115 6.78 -18.87 -3.85
CA ALA A 115 5.94 -18.90 -5.03
C ALA A 115 5.53 -20.35 -5.36
N PRO A 116 4.26 -20.61 -5.72
CA PRO A 116 3.72 -21.96 -5.90
C PRO A 116 4.38 -22.71 -7.07
N ASP A 117 4.95 -21.99 -8.02
CA ASP A 117 5.66 -22.46 -9.21
C ASP A 117 7.19 -22.52 -9.02
N SER A 118 7.69 -22.19 -7.83
CA SER A 118 9.12 -22.18 -7.56
C SER A 118 9.74 -23.60 -7.72
N PRO A 119 10.88 -23.73 -8.43
CA PRO A 119 11.53 -25.02 -8.60
C PRO A 119 12.16 -25.47 -7.27
N THR A 120 11.57 -26.46 -6.62
CA THR A 120 12.04 -27.03 -5.35
C THR A 120 13.00 -28.22 -5.52
N HIS A 121 13.32 -28.61 -6.75
CA HIS A 121 14.16 -29.76 -7.04
C HIS A 121 15.67 -29.41 -7.01
N VAL A 122 16.49 -30.37 -6.59
CA VAL A 122 17.94 -30.19 -6.33
C VAL A 122 18.76 -29.96 -7.60
N SER A 123 18.27 -30.35 -8.77
CA SER A 123 18.94 -30.13 -10.06
C SER A 123 18.63 -28.78 -10.72
N SER A 124 18.06 -27.84 -9.99
CA SER A 124 17.72 -26.53 -10.53
C SER A 124 18.99 -25.70 -10.76
N PRO A 125 19.16 -25.06 -11.95
CA PRO A 125 20.30 -24.18 -12.22
C PRO A 125 20.34 -22.95 -11.30
N LEU A 126 19.22 -22.65 -10.62
CA LEU A 126 19.14 -21.58 -9.63
C LEU A 126 19.99 -21.86 -8.39
N ILE A 127 20.19 -23.13 -8.03
CA ILE A 127 20.99 -23.51 -6.86
C ILE A 127 22.46 -23.17 -7.10
N GLU A 128 22.98 -23.46 -8.31
CA GLU A 128 24.35 -23.12 -8.70
C GLU A 128 24.54 -21.60 -8.73
N ARG A 129 23.66 -20.87 -9.41
CA ARG A 129 23.70 -19.39 -9.46
C ARG A 129 23.59 -18.75 -8.09
N PHE A 130 22.75 -19.30 -7.21
CA PHE A 130 22.65 -18.81 -5.84
C PHE A 130 23.95 -19.03 -5.05
N SER A 131 24.56 -20.20 -5.19
CA SER A 131 25.83 -20.52 -4.54
C SER A 131 26.99 -19.66 -5.04
N GLU A 132 26.96 -19.21 -6.29
CA GLU A 132 27.94 -18.26 -6.84
C GLU A 132 27.79 -16.87 -6.19
N HIS A 133 26.56 -16.39 -6.01
CA HIS A 133 26.29 -15.09 -5.37
C HIS A 133 26.43 -15.11 -3.85
N PHE A 134 26.08 -16.23 -3.20
CA PHE A 134 26.09 -16.39 -1.74
C PHE A 134 26.86 -17.66 -1.33
N PRO A 135 28.20 -17.63 -1.33
CA PRO A 135 29.02 -18.79 -0.99
C PRO A 135 28.71 -19.32 0.42
N GLY A 136 28.50 -20.63 0.54
CA GLY A 136 28.23 -21.30 1.82
C GLY A 136 26.76 -21.31 2.25
N MET A 137 25.87 -20.64 1.50
CA MET A 137 24.42 -20.68 1.75
C MET A 137 23.72 -21.70 0.84
N ASN A 138 22.67 -22.34 1.35
CA ASN A 138 21.87 -23.30 0.58
C ASN A 138 20.52 -22.69 0.20
N LEU A 139 20.24 -22.58 -1.09
CA LEU A 139 19.00 -21.99 -1.59
C LEU A 139 17.75 -22.70 -1.04
N LEU A 140 17.72 -24.04 -1.01
CA LEU A 140 16.56 -24.79 -0.54
C LEU A 140 16.32 -24.59 0.96
N GLN A 141 17.39 -24.43 1.75
CA GLN A 141 17.27 -24.09 3.16
C GLN A 141 16.64 -22.69 3.33
N VAL A 142 17.11 -21.70 2.58
CA VAL A 142 16.55 -20.34 2.61
C VAL A 142 15.12 -20.34 2.06
N MET A 143 14.79 -21.17 1.07
CA MET A 143 13.42 -21.32 0.61
C MET A 143 12.51 -21.93 1.69
N SER A 144 13.02 -22.91 2.45
CA SER A 144 12.26 -23.55 3.53
C SER A 144 11.84 -22.56 4.62
N ASP A 145 12.65 -21.51 4.82
CA ASP A 145 12.39 -20.42 5.75
C ASP A 145 11.16 -19.57 5.38
N PHE A 146 10.71 -19.60 4.12
CA PHE A 146 9.54 -18.89 3.60
C PHE A 146 8.42 -19.84 3.15
N SER A 147 8.46 -21.11 3.56
CA SER A 147 7.43 -22.10 3.23
C SER A 147 6.04 -21.75 3.78
N LEU A 148 6.00 -20.95 4.85
CA LEU A 148 4.80 -20.31 5.39
C LEU A 148 4.96 -18.79 5.29
N PRO A 149 3.85 -18.03 5.27
CA PRO A 149 3.87 -16.57 5.38
C PRO A 149 4.79 -16.11 6.51
N THR A 150 5.90 -15.47 6.15
CA THR A 150 6.95 -15.09 7.09
C THR A 150 7.35 -13.64 6.87
N SER A 151 7.30 -12.84 7.94
CA SER A 151 7.79 -11.46 7.87
C SER A 151 9.31 -11.39 7.89
N ILE A 152 9.89 -10.40 7.22
CA ILE A 152 11.35 -10.19 7.27
C ILE A 152 11.81 -9.97 8.72
N SER A 153 11.02 -9.24 9.52
CA SER A 153 11.33 -8.94 10.93
C SER A 153 11.55 -10.19 11.78
N LEU A 154 10.86 -11.31 11.50
CA LEU A 154 11.04 -12.57 12.24
C LEU A 154 12.40 -13.23 11.97
N LYS A 155 13.03 -12.91 10.83
CA LYS A 155 14.35 -13.42 10.44
C LYS A 155 15.48 -12.47 10.86
N ILE A 156 15.15 -11.23 11.21
CA ILE A 156 16.11 -10.26 11.73
C ILE A 156 16.30 -10.53 13.23
N ASN A 157 17.50 -10.98 13.60
CA ASN A 157 17.90 -11.04 15.00
C ASN A 157 18.60 -9.72 15.37
N PRO A 158 18.07 -8.92 16.32
CA PRO A 158 18.67 -7.65 16.73
C PRO A 158 20.03 -7.81 17.42
N LEU A 159 20.37 -9.02 17.88
CA LEU A 159 21.67 -9.32 18.48
C LEU A 159 22.74 -9.67 17.43
N ASN A 160 22.35 -9.90 16.17
CA ASN A 160 23.30 -10.23 15.11
C ASN A 160 23.92 -8.97 14.50
N HIS A 161 25.12 -9.13 13.92
CA HIS A 161 25.83 -8.05 13.24
C HIS A 161 25.01 -7.49 12.06
N PRO A 162 24.98 -6.16 11.81
CA PRO A 162 24.23 -5.55 10.71
C PRO A 162 24.52 -6.14 9.31
N GLN A 163 25.71 -6.73 9.14
CA GLN A 163 26.10 -7.42 7.91
C GLN A 163 25.16 -8.59 7.58
N HIS A 164 24.72 -9.37 8.57
CA HIS A 164 23.79 -10.48 8.35
C HIS A 164 22.42 -9.99 7.87
N GLN A 165 21.97 -8.83 8.35
CA GLN A 165 20.73 -8.21 7.89
C GLN A 165 20.85 -7.79 6.42
N SER A 166 21.96 -7.15 6.05
CA SER A 166 22.22 -6.76 4.66
C SER A 166 22.29 -7.98 3.72
N GLN A 167 22.88 -9.09 4.17
CA GLN A 167 22.94 -10.34 3.41
C GLN A 167 21.54 -10.96 3.26
N LEU A 168 20.71 -10.95 4.30
CA LEU A 168 19.32 -11.41 4.23
C LEU A 168 18.51 -10.61 3.21
N VAL A 169 18.60 -9.28 3.25
CA VAL A 169 17.92 -8.41 2.28
C VAL A 169 18.41 -8.71 0.86
N GLN A 170 19.71 -8.90 0.65
CA GLN A 170 20.24 -9.27 -0.67
C GLN A 170 19.74 -10.64 -1.15
N MET A 171 19.63 -11.63 -0.26
CA MET A 171 19.04 -12.93 -0.59
C MET A 171 17.56 -12.79 -0.98
N ILE A 172 16.78 -11.99 -0.23
CA ILE A 172 15.37 -11.73 -0.57
C ILE A 172 15.26 -11.01 -1.92
N VAL A 173 16.07 -9.98 -2.16
CA VAL A 173 16.16 -9.29 -3.46
C VAL A 173 16.44 -10.28 -4.58
N TRP A 174 17.43 -11.16 -4.41
CA TRP A 174 17.78 -12.17 -5.40
C TRP A 174 16.63 -13.15 -5.64
N MET A 175 15.96 -13.60 -4.57
CA MET A 175 14.81 -14.51 -4.67
C MET A 175 13.62 -13.85 -5.37
N LEU A 176 13.38 -12.57 -5.14
CA LEU A 176 12.36 -11.78 -5.85
C LEU A 176 12.71 -11.59 -7.33
N GLN A 177 13.99 -11.33 -7.65
CA GLN A 177 14.47 -11.24 -9.05
C GLN A 177 14.22 -12.54 -9.82
N HIS A 178 14.34 -13.68 -9.14
CA HIS A 178 14.12 -15.02 -9.71
C HIS A 178 12.70 -15.56 -9.49
N ARG A 179 11.76 -14.72 -9.01
CA ARG A 179 10.34 -15.08 -8.79
C ARG A 179 10.12 -16.26 -7.86
N LEU A 180 10.99 -16.42 -6.87
CA LEU A 180 10.89 -17.50 -5.88
C LEU A 180 10.00 -17.12 -4.69
N LEU A 181 9.75 -15.83 -4.48
CA LEU A 181 8.93 -15.30 -3.40
C LEU A 181 7.76 -14.48 -3.95
N LEU A 182 6.62 -14.61 -3.27
CA LEU A 182 5.46 -13.74 -3.43
C LEU A 182 5.34 -12.86 -2.19
N GLN A 183 5.03 -11.59 -2.40
CA GLN A 183 4.72 -10.67 -1.33
C GLN A 183 3.23 -10.75 -0.98
N LEU A 184 2.94 -10.91 0.30
CA LEU A 184 1.58 -10.92 0.82
C LEU A 184 1.26 -9.57 1.47
N HIS A 185 0.03 -9.14 1.24
CA HIS A 185 -0.54 -7.92 1.80
C HIS A 185 -1.75 -8.23 2.66
N THR A 186 -1.94 -7.44 3.72
CA THR A 186 -3.08 -7.57 4.62
C THR A 186 -4.27 -6.82 4.05
N TYR A 187 -5.35 -7.54 3.78
CA TYR A 187 -6.66 -7.03 3.40
C TYR A 187 -7.62 -7.12 4.59
N VAL A 188 -8.54 -6.17 4.69
CA VAL A 188 -9.50 -6.07 5.79
C VAL A 188 -10.92 -6.15 5.26
N TYR A 189 -11.74 -6.98 5.92
CA TYR A 189 -13.15 -7.14 5.66
C TYR A 189 -13.95 -6.72 6.88
N PHE A 190 -14.87 -5.79 6.69
CA PHE A 190 -15.88 -5.45 7.68
C PHE A 190 -16.95 -6.54 7.68
N MET A 191 -16.99 -7.31 8.78
CA MET A 191 -17.89 -8.43 9.00
C MET A 191 -18.55 -8.32 10.38
N PRO A 192 -19.49 -7.37 10.55
CA PRO A 192 -20.18 -7.14 11.83
C PRO A 192 -21.23 -8.20 12.16
N THR A 193 -21.61 -9.05 11.19
CA THR A 193 -22.63 -10.08 11.36
C THR A 193 -22.09 -11.44 10.95
N ALA A 194 -22.65 -12.52 11.51
CA ALA A 194 -22.31 -13.89 11.16
C ALA A 194 -22.66 -14.28 9.71
N ASN A 195 -23.37 -13.41 8.98
CA ASN A 195 -23.85 -13.65 7.63
C ASN A 195 -22.84 -13.25 6.53
N GLY A 196 -21.62 -12.83 6.91
CA GLY A 196 -20.57 -12.43 5.99
C GLY A 196 -20.75 -11.00 5.44
N PRO A 197 -19.86 -10.56 4.53
CA PRO A 197 -19.91 -9.22 3.95
C PRO A 197 -21.13 -9.08 3.05
N ARG A 198 -21.84 -7.96 3.16
CA ARG A 198 -22.90 -7.61 2.23
C ARG A 198 -22.28 -7.35 0.86
N LEU A 199 -22.54 -8.23 -0.10
CA LEU A 199 -22.27 -7.92 -1.51
C LEU A 199 -23.04 -6.63 -1.83
N PRO A 200 -22.43 -5.69 -2.57
CA PRO A 200 -23.17 -4.53 -3.06
C PRO A 200 -24.38 -5.07 -3.80
N GLN A 201 -25.57 -4.84 -3.23
CA GLN A 201 -26.80 -5.01 -3.96
C GLN A 201 -26.67 -4.00 -5.10
N GLU A 202 -26.34 -4.50 -6.30
CA GLU A 202 -26.54 -3.74 -7.52
C GLU A 202 -27.87 -3.05 -7.32
N ARG A 203 -27.88 -1.71 -7.37
CA ARG A 203 -29.10 -0.94 -7.47
C ARG A 203 -29.70 -1.34 -8.83
N LEU A 204 -30.33 -2.51 -8.86
CA LEU A 204 -31.30 -2.92 -9.85
C LEU A 204 -32.33 -1.83 -9.81
N VAL A 205 -32.18 -0.91 -10.75
CA VAL A 205 -33.22 -0.01 -11.18
C VAL A 205 -34.46 -0.89 -11.26
N ARG A 206 -35.40 -0.68 -10.33
CA ARG A 206 -36.76 -1.18 -10.45
C ARG A 206 -37.33 -0.52 -11.69
N GLN A 207 -37.03 -1.05 -12.87
CA GLN A 207 -37.89 -0.87 -14.02
C GLN A 207 -39.16 -1.63 -13.68
N GLN A 208 -40.13 -0.87 -13.18
CA GLN A 208 -41.52 -1.28 -13.17
C GLN A 208 -41.86 -1.82 -14.56
N SER A 209 -42.17 -3.11 -14.58
CA SER A 209 -42.78 -3.81 -15.69
C SER A 209 -44.12 -3.16 -16.01
N HIS A 210 -44.12 -2.18 -16.90
CA HIS A 210 -45.33 -1.79 -17.62
C HIS A 210 -45.48 -2.62 -18.89
N SER A 211 -46.66 -3.21 -18.95
CA SER A 211 -47.16 -4.23 -19.87
C SER A 211 -47.06 -3.87 -21.36
N MET A 212 -47.00 -4.95 -22.15
CA MET A 212 -47.06 -5.03 -23.61
C MET A 212 -48.09 -4.09 -24.25
N HIS A 213 -47.66 -3.33 -25.26
CA HIS A 213 -48.47 -3.14 -26.47
C HIS A 213 -47.60 -3.19 -27.73
N GLN A 214 -48.04 -4.06 -28.65
CA GLN A 214 -47.48 -4.29 -29.97
C GLN A 214 -47.67 -3.06 -30.86
N SER A 215 -46.65 -2.71 -31.65
CA SER A 215 -46.83 -2.48 -33.09
C SER A 215 -45.49 -2.48 -33.82
N SER A 216 -45.54 -3.09 -35.00
CA SER A 216 -44.52 -3.33 -36.01
C SER A 216 -43.88 -2.07 -36.61
N THR A 217 -42.60 -2.11 -36.99
CA THR A 217 -42.14 -2.17 -38.41
C THR A 217 -40.61 -1.96 -38.57
N ARG A 218 -40.02 -2.82 -39.42
CA ARG A 218 -38.93 -2.59 -40.41
C ARG A 218 -37.50 -2.15 -39.99
N ASP A 219 -36.59 -3.11 -40.19
CA ASP A 219 -35.50 -3.16 -41.21
C ASP A 219 -34.35 -2.13 -41.16
N GLY A 220 -33.08 -2.61 -41.23
CA GLY A 220 -31.91 -1.75 -41.40
C GLY A 220 -30.53 -2.21 -40.87
N SER A 221 -30.03 -3.36 -41.33
CA SER A 221 -28.67 -3.65 -41.84
C SER A 221 -27.44 -2.67 -41.65
N TYR A 222 -26.34 -3.27 -41.16
CA TYR A 222 -24.86 -3.10 -41.37
C TYR A 222 -24.02 -1.86 -40.92
N GLN A 223 -22.86 -2.22 -40.33
CA GLN A 223 -21.46 -1.74 -40.54
C GLN A 223 -20.82 -0.64 -39.66
N SER A 224 -19.90 -1.12 -38.80
CA SER A 224 -18.45 -0.81 -38.67
C SER A 224 -17.87 0.62 -38.44
N THR A 225 -16.99 0.64 -37.43
CA THR A 225 -15.67 1.32 -37.27
C THR A 225 -15.57 2.74 -36.67
N PRO A 226 -14.43 3.03 -35.99
CA PRO A 226 -14.36 3.86 -34.79
C PRO A 226 -13.72 5.23 -35.06
N ASP A 227 -13.96 6.18 -34.17
CA ASP A 227 -13.12 7.39 -34.09
C ASP A 227 -12.79 7.74 -32.65
N GLU A 228 -11.50 8.02 -32.48
CA GLU A 228 -10.85 8.48 -31.26
C GLU A 228 -11.32 9.89 -30.88
N GLN A 229 -11.41 10.14 -29.57
CA GLN A 229 -11.10 11.46 -28.99
C GLN A 229 -10.75 11.30 -27.51
N PHE A 230 -9.44 11.27 -27.25
CA PHE A 230 -8.85 11.46 -25.92
C PHE A 230 -9.01 12.93 -25.52
N SER A 231 -9.72 13.17 -24.41
CA SER A 231 -9.67 14.44 -23.68
C SER A 231 -9.37 14.17 -22.21
N VAL A 232 -8.10 14.31 -21.83
CA VAL A 232 -7.67 14.31 -20.43
C VAL A 232 -7.72 15.76 -19.94
N SER A 233 -8.71 16.04 -19.08
CA SER A 233 -8.81 17.32 -18.39
C SER A 233 -7.90 17.30 -17.16
N VAL A 234 -6.77 18.01 -17.27
CA VAL A 234 -5.89 18.36 -16.15
C VAL A 234 -6.37 19.66 -15.51
N GLY A 235 -6.75 19.59 -14.25
CA GLY A 235 -6.71 20.68 -13.27
C GLY A 235 -6.52 20.00 -11.92
N GLY A 236 -5.43 20.16 -11.17
CA GLY A 236 -4.60 21.33 -10.95
C GLY A 236 -4.99 21.90 -9.59
N PHE A 237 -4.25 21.54 -8.53
CA PHE A 237 -3.84 22.43 -7.43
C PHE A 237 -2.80 21.74 -6.53
N MET A 238 -1.87 22.57 -6.06
CA MET A 238 -0.62 22.25 -5.36
C MET A 238 -0.82 21.90 -3.87
N GLY A 239 0.11 21.12 -3.34
CA GLY A 239 0.37 21.01 -1.91
C GLY A 239 1.55 20.07 -1.66
N GLY A 240 2.74 20.63 -1.46
CA GLY A 240 3.95 19.88 -1.13
C GLY A 240 3.74 19.04 0.12
N ARG A 241 3.96 17.72 0.02
CA ARG A 241 3.91 16.79 1.14
C ARG A 241 5.34 16.40 1.51
N ALA A 242 5.73 16.73 2.74
CA ALA A 242 7.00 16.34 3.33
C ALA A 242 7.05 14.82 3.58
N PRO A 243 8.21 14.16 3.40
CA PRO A 243 8.37 12.77 3.81
C PRO A 243 8.54 12.70 5.33
N SER A 244 7.70 11.89 6.00
CA SER A 244 7.87 11.56 7.41
C SER A 244 8.75 10.31 7.49
N GLU A 245 10.04 10.51 7.71
CA GLU A 245 10.97 9.45 8.12
C GLU A 245 10.82 9.22 9.63
N SER A 246 10.58 7.99 10.05
CA SER A 246 10.84 7.57 11.42
C SER A 246 10.86 6.06 11.53
N ASP A 247 12.06 5.48 11.39
CA ASP A 247 12.49 4.26 12.07
C ASP A 247 13.94 4.48 12.52
N LEU A 248 14.10 5.17 13.66
CA LEU A 248 15.31 5.14 14.45
C LEU A 248 14.91 4.96 15.91
N SER A 249 15.52 3.94 16.50
CA SER A 249 15.38 3.47 17.86
C SER A 249 15.80 4.52 18.90
N SER A 250 15.18 4.48 20.09
CA SER A 250 15.80 5.04 21.30
C SER A 250 15.37 4.25 22.54
N ASN A 251 16.32 3.52 23.10
CA ASN A 251 16.34 3.09 24.50
C ASN A 251 16.92 4.22 25.37
N ILE A 252 16.62 4.14 26.68
CA ILE A 252 17.32 4.69 27.86
C ILE A 252 16.64 5.89 28.55
N SER A 253 15.91 5.53 29.60
CA SER A 253 15.93 5.94 31.03
C SER A 253 15.94 7.41 31.49
N ASP A 254 15.00 7.64 32.41
CA ASP A 254 15.01 8.42 33.66
C ASP A 254 16.25 9.27 33.99
N ASP A 255 16.02 10.55 34.31
CA ASP A 255 16.51 11.08 35.59
C ASP A 255 15.74 12.33 36.06
N VAL A 256 15.35 12.26 37.33
CA VAL A 256 14.73 13.31 38.14
C VAL A 256 15.82 14.27 38.61
N LEU A 257 15.62 15.58 38.47
CA LEU A 257 16.40 16.56 39.23
C LEU A 257 15.50 17.65 39.85
N VAL A 258 15.61 17.72 41.18
CA VAL A 258 14.91 18.63 42.09
C VAL A 258 15.84 19.81 42.45
N THR A 259 15.24 20.94 42.85
CA THR A 259 15.71 22.00 43.80
C THR A 259 16.26 23.32 43.19
N PRO A 260 16.30 24.45 43.96
CA PRO A 260 15.23 25.03 44.81
C PRO A 260 15.17 26.60 44.82
N GLY A 261 14.06 27.16 45.31
CA GLY A 261 14.07 28.19 46.37
C GLY A 261 14.09 29.69 46.03
N SER A 262 12.99 30.40 46.37
CA SER A 262 13.07 31.63 47.19
C SER A 262 11.71 32.03 47.77
N LYS A 263 11.72 32.29 49.09
CA LYS A 263 10.61 32.81 49.90
C LYS A 263 10.71 34.34 49.98
N LEU A 264 9.58 35.04 50.08
CA LEU A 264 9.17 35.83 51.28
C LEU A 264 8.07 36.89 50.98
N ASN A 265 6.96 36.73 51.72
CA ASN A 265 6.15 37.70 52.48
C ASN A 265 5.47 38.95 51.84
N GLY A 266 4.16 39.06 52.09
CA GLY A 266 3.44 40.36 52.17
C GLY A 266 1.90 40.31 52.10
N LEU A 267 1.26 39.91 53.21
CA LEU A 267 -0.08 40.23 53.81
C LEU A 267 -1.22 40.99 53.04
N PRO A 268 -2.49 40.94 53.55
CA PRO A 268 -3.70 40.66 52.77
C PRO A 268 -4.60 41.88 52.54
N ILE A 269 -5.48 41.78 51.53
CA ILE A 269 -6.66 42.64 51.43
C ILE A 269 -7.90 41.75 51.44
N GLN A 270 -8.64 41.86 52.54
CA GLN A 270 -10.00 41.37 52.70
C GLN A 270 -10.91 42.23 51.81
N THR A 271 -11.68 41.60 50.93
CA THR A 271 -13.01 42.10 50.56
C THR A 271 -13.97 40.93 50.44
N SER A 272 -15.18 41.21 50.88
CA SER A 272 -16.23 40.31 51.33
C SER A 272 -17.00 39.62 50.20
N SER A 273 -17.29 38.34 50.44
CA SER A 273 -18.54 37.62 50.14
C SER A 273 -19.37 38.08 48.93
N SER A 274 -19.42 37.23 47.91
CA SER A 274 -20.64 36.99 47.13
C SER A 274 -20.63 35.54 46.67
N LEU A 275 -21.50 34.74 47.28
CA LEU A 275 -21.81 33.38 46.90
C LEU A 275 -22.70 33.47 45.67
N VAL A 276 -22.16 33.20 44.48
CA VAL A 276 -22.96 32.88 43.29
C VAL A 276 -22.59 31.46 42.88
N SER A 277 -23.58 30.58 42.96
CA SER A 277 -23.48 29.18 42.54
C SER A 277 -23.04 29.11 41.08
N ALA A 278 -21.84 28.58 40.84
CA ALA A 278 -21.29 28.31 39.51
C ALA A 278 -21.54 26.87 39.05
N ASP A 279 -22.59 26.21 39.58
CA ASP A 279 -22.88 24.79 39.29
C ASP A 279 -23.81 24.61 38.07
N THR A 280 -24.39 25.69 37.53
CA THR A 280 -25.42 25.61 36.47
C THR A 280 -24.88 25.86 35.06
N GLU A 281 -23.79 26.63 34.90
CA GLU A 281 -23.24 26.90 33.55
C GLU A 281 -22.34 25.77 33.04
N VAL A 282 -21.62 25.07 33.92
CA VAL A 282 -20.80 23.90 33.57
C VAL A 282 -21.68 22.73 33.08
N SER A 283 -22.87 22.57 33.68
CA SER A 283 -23.83 21.52 33.31
C SER A 283 -24.49 21.77 31.95
N PHE A 284 -24.73 23.03 31.56
CA PHE A 284 -25.36 23.37 30.29
C PHE A 284 -24.40 23.23 29.09
N VAL A 285 -23.13 23.62 29.27
CA VAL A 285 -22.09 23.44 28.24
C VAL A 285 -21.80 21.95 28.01
N SER A 286 -21.70 21.15 29.09
CA SER A 286 -21.54 19.69 28.99
C SER A 286 -22.73 19.02 28.28
N ALA A 287 -23.96 19.45 28.57
CA ALA A 287 -25.15 18.88 27.95
C ALA A 287 -25.24 19.17 26.44
N LEU A 288 -24.85 20.38 26.00
CA LEU A 288 -24.81 20.73 24.59
C LEU A 288 -23.68 20.00 23.83
N GLU A 289 -22.54 19.75 24.50
CA GLU A 289 -21.45 18.95 23.93
C GLU A 289 -21.82 17.47 23.81
N GLU A 290 -22.53 16.91 24.79
CA GLU A 290 -23.08 15.55 24.74
C GLU A 290 -24.13 15.39 23.64
N GLU A 291 -25.05 16.36 23.51
CA GLU A 291 -26.10 16.34 22.48
C GLU A 291 -25.49 16.44 21.07
N LYS A 292 -24.47 17.30 20.88
CA LYS A 292 -23.73 17.42 19.62
C LYS A 292 -22.92 16.16 19.29
N SER A 293 -22.29 15.54 20.29
CA SER A 293 -21.54 14.28 20.13
C SER A 293 -22.47 13.12 19.72
N SER A 294 -23.67 13.07 20.29
CA SER A 294 -24.70 12.10 19.93
C SER A 294 -25.16 12.24 18.48
N LEU A 295 -25.41 13.48 18.01
CA LEU A 295 -25.84 13.73 16.63
C LEU A 295 -24.77 13.33 15.60
N VAL A 296 -23.50 13.66 15.87
CA VAL A 296 -22.38 13.26 15.00
C VAL A 296 -22.24 11.75 14.96
N ARG A 297 -22.42 11.07 16.11
CA ARG A 297 -22.37 9.60 16.18
C ARG A 297 -23.49 8.94 15.38
N GLU A 298 -24.68 9.52 15.39
CA GLU A 298 -25.83 9.03 14.62
C GLU A 298 -25.65 9.26 13.12
N GLU A 299 -25.11 10.42 12.73
CA GLU A 299 -24.75 10.73 11.33
C GLU A 299 -23.68 9.78 10.79
N LEU A 300 -22.62 9.49 11.57
CA LEU A 300 -21.56 8.56 11.19
C LEU A 300 -22.04 7.12 11.04
N LEU A 301 -23.13 6.76 11.72
CA LEU A 301 -23.71 5.42 11.67
C LEU A 301 -24.91 5.33 10.73
N ALA A 302 -25.29 6.43 10.06
CA ALA A 302 -26.51 6.51 9.26
C ALA A 302 -26.59 5.45 8.15
N ASP A 303 -25.45 5.13 7.51
CA ASP A 303 -25.39 4.17 6.40
C ASP A 303 -25.26 2.70 6.85
N PHE A 304 -25.04 2.46 8.14
CA PHE A 304 -25.01 1.12 8.73
C PHE A 304 -26.43 0.67 9.07
N SER A 305 -26.73 -0.61 8.89
CA SER A 305 -27.97 -1.20 9.40
C SER A 305 -27.95 -1.32 10.92
N ASP A 306 -29.13 -1.46 11.51
CA ASP A 306 -29.28 -1.55 12.97
C ASP A 306 -28.49 -2.70 13.60
N GLU A 307 -28.34 -3.83 12.89
CA GLU A 307 -27.49 -4.95 13.32
C GLU A 307 -26.00 -4.57 13.38
N GLU A 308 -25.52 -3.87 12.36
CA GLU A 308 -24.12 -3.43 12.24
C GLU A 308 -23.80 -2.35 13.26
N ARG A 309 -24.73 -1.39 13.45
CA ARG A 309 -24.63 -0.38 14.52
C ARG A 309 -24.53 -1.05 15.88
N THR A 310 -25.40 -2.01 16.15
CA THR A 310 -25.41 -2.73 17.42
C THR A 310 -24.09 -3.49 17.64
N ALA A 311 -23.54 -4.10 16.59
CA ALA A 311 -22.25 -4.79 16.66
C ALA A 311 -21.08 -3.82 16.95
N ILE A 312 -21.03 -2.68 16.25
CA ILE A 312 -20.00 -1.65 16.47
C ILE A 312 -20.13 -1.07 17.89
N LEU A 313 -21.34 -0.72 18.33
CA LEU A 313 -21.59 -0.09 19.63
C LEU A 313 -21.29 -1.01 20.83
N LYS A 314 -21.27 -2.34 20.64
CA LYS A 314 -20.84 -3.30 21.66
C LYS A 314 -19.33 -3.22 21.95
N ILE A 315 -18.55 -2.69 21.01
CA ILE A 315 -17.09 -2.63 21.14
C ILE A 315 -16.72 -1.44 22.04
N PRO A 316 -15.92 -1.63 23.11
CA PRO A 316 -15.53 -0.54 24.01
C PRO A 316 -14.86 0.64 23.29
N ALA A 317 -14.07 0.35 22.26
CA ALA A 317 -13.40 1.36 21.44
C ALA A 317 -14.37 2.28 20.70
N ALA A 318 -15.62 1.86 20.46
CA ALA A 318 -16.63 2.72 19.87
C ALA A 318 -17.00 3.90 20.78
N ALA A 319 -16.69 3.86 22.08
CA ALA A 319 -16.87 5.01 22.98
C ALA A 319 -15.93 6.18 22.63
N ASN A 320 -14.78 5.90 22.00
CA ASN A 320 -13.87 6.94 21.53
C ASN A 320 -14.37 7.51 20.18
N PRO A 321 -14.72 8.81 20.11
CA PRO A 321 -15.25 9.40 18.89
C PRO A 321 -14.26 9.38 17.72
N GLU A 322 -12.95 9.50 18.00
CA GLU A 322 -11.91 9.51 16.95
C GLU A 322 -11.77 8.13 16.29
N ASP A 323 -11.73 7.07 17.10
CA ASP A 323 -11.63 5.69 16.63
C ASP A 323 -12.90 5.31 15.83
N LEU A 324 -14.09 5.68 16.33
CA LEU A 324 -15.35 5.42 15.65
C LEU A 324 -15.47 6.20 14.33
N HIS A 325 -15.11 7.48 14.32
CA HIS A 325 -15.11 8.31 13.11
C HIS A 325 -14.17 7.73 12.06
N LEU A 326 -12.96 7.31 12.46
CA LEU A 326 -12.01 6.70 11.54
C LEU A 326 -12.54 5.38 10.95
N LEU A 327 -13.09 4.49 11.78
CA LEU A 327 -13.70 3.25 11.31
C LEU A 327 -14.86 3.53 10.33
N ALA A 328 -15.81 4.40 10.71
CA ALA A 328 -16.95 4.75 9.89
C ALA A 328 -16.50 5.31 8.54
N ARG A 329 -15.51 6.21 8.54
CA ARG A 329 -14.92 6.78 7.32
C ARG A 329 -14.32 5.70 6.41
N LEU A 330 -13.57 4.75 6.96
CA LEU A 330 -12.97 3.66 6.18
C LEU A 330 -14.02 2.70 5.60
N CYS A 331 -15.09 2.42 6.36
CA CYS A 331 -16.23 1.64 5.90
C CYS A 331 -17.00 2.34 4.77
N HIS A 332 -17.31 3.63 4.93
CA HIS A 332 -18.07 4.42 3.94
C HIS A 332 -17.32 4.53 2.61
N GLN A 333 -16.00 4.69 2.65
CA GLN A 333 -15.17 4.71 1.45
C GLN A 333 -14.97 3.32 0.83
N GLY A 334 -15.42 2.25 1.48
CA GLY A 334 -15.33 0.88 0.95
C GLY A 334 -13.94 0.26 1.06
N TYR A 335 -13.04 0.83 1.86
CA TYR A 335 -11.70 0.27 2.06
C TYR A 335 -11.74 -1.09 2.75
N LEU A 336 -12.66 -1.27 3.72
CA LEU A 336 -12.80 -2.51 4.49
C LEU A 336 -13.67 -3.57 3.78
N ARG A 337 -13.65 -3.61 2.45
CA ARG A 337 -14.37 -4.62 1.64
C ARG A 337 -13.44 -5.68 1.06
N GLY A 338 -12.15 -5.64 1.40
CA GLY A 338 -11.14 -6.56 0.85
C GLY A 338 -10.61 -6.19 -0.53
N TYR A 339 -10.92 -5.00 -1.05
CA TYR A 339 -10.36 -4.51 -2.32
C TYR A 339 -9.08 -3.70 -2.15
N HIS A 340 -8.81 -3.22 -0.93
CA HIS A 340 -7.66 -2.38 -0.62
C HIS A 340 -6.85 -3.04 0.48
N HIS A 341 -5.55 -3.13 0.25
CA HIS A 341 -4.60 -3.60 1.23
C HIS A 341 -4.18 -2.46 2.16
N LEU A 342 -3.56 -2.82 3.29
CA LEU A 342 -3.18 -1.90 4.34
C LEU A 342 -2.34 -0.71 3.85
N GLU A 343 -1.34 -0.96 3.00
CA GLU A 343 -0.43 0.08 2.50
C GLU A 343 -1.15 1.12 1.61
N GLU A 344 -2.10 0.68 0.79
CA GLU A 344 -2.92 1.58 -0.02
C GLU A 344 -3.85 2.43 0.84
N ILE A 345 -4.49 1.85 1.86
CA ILE A 345 -5.32 2.60 2.81
C ILE A 345 -4.47 3.66 3.52
N MET A 346 -3.29 3.28 4.02
CA MET A 346 -2.36 4.20 4.66
C MET A 346 -1.99 5.37 3.74
N TYR A 347 -1.73 5.07 2.46
CA TYR A 347 -1.33 6.08 1.49
C TYR A 347 -2.47 7.04 1.12
N LEU A 348 -3.65 6.51 0.78
CA LEU A 348 -4.80 7.30 0.33
C LEU A 348 -5.34 8.18 1.45
N GLU A 349 -5.47 7.61 2.65
CA GLU A 349 -6.04 8.31 3.80
C GLU A 349 -5.00 9.08 4.63
N ASN A 350 -3.71 8.98 4.27
CA ASN A 350 -2.60 9.58 5.01
C ASN A 350 -2.60 9.16 6.50
N ILE A 351 -2.82 7.86 6.75
CA ILE A 351 -2.86 7.27 8.09
C ILE A 351 -1.54 6.54 8.35
N ARG A 352 -0.98 6.71 9.56
CA ARG A 352 0.22 5.97 9.97
C ARG A 352 -0.09 4.49 10.20
N ARG A 353 0.87 3.60 9.90
CA ARG A 353 0.72 2.14 10.10
C ARG A 353 0.27 1.78 11.51
N SER A 354 0.91 2.38 12.52
CA SER A 354 0.59 2.12 13.93
C SER A 354 -0.84 2.52 14.29
N GLN A 355 -1.30 3.68 13.82
CA GLN A 355 -2.67 4.14 14.05
C GLN A 355 -3.69 3.20 13.40
N LEU A 356 -3.44 2.78 12.15
CA LEU A 356 -4.34 1.86 11.44
C LEU A 356 -4.38 0.49 12.10
N LEU A 357 -3.22 -0.09 12.45
CA LEU A 357 -3.16 -1.38 13.16
C LEU A 357 -3.84 -1.33 14.53
N GLN A 358 -3.65 -0.25 15.29
CA GLN A 358 -4.34 -0.05 16.58
C GLN A 358 -5.86 0.02 16.39
N LEU A 359 -6.34 0.69 15.34
CA LEU A 359 -7.76 0.72 15.01
C LEU A 359 -8.28 -0.69 14.69
N LEU A 360 -7.58 -1.44 13.84
CA LEU A 360 -7.97 -2.80 13.45
C LEU A 360 -8.01 -3.74 14.66
N ASP A 361 -7.06 -3.64 15.58
CA ASP A 361 -7.02 -4.44 16.81
C ASP A 361 -8.18 -4.11 17.75
N LYS A 362 -8.47 -2.80 17.93
CA LYS A 362 -9.61 -2.32 18.73
C LYS A 362 -10.97 -2.81 18.21
N PHE A 363 -11.13 -2.92 16.89
CA PHE A 363 -12.39 -3.32 16.25
C PHE A 363 -12.36 -4.75 15.69
N ARG A 364 -11.43 -5.60 16.15
CA ARG A 364 -11.24 -6.97 15.64
C ARG A 364 -12.50 -7.84 15.69
N ASP A 365 -13.44 -7.57 16.58
CA ASP A 365 -14.67 -8.35 16.72
C ASP A 365 -15.66 -8.16 15.56
N VAL A 366 -15.49 -7.09 14.76
CA VAL A 366 -16.29 -6.81 13.56
C VAL A 366 -15.44 -6.78 12.29
N LEU A 367 -14.16 -7.18 12.38
CA LEU A 367 -13.20 -7.15 11.28
C LEU A 367 -12.55 -8.51 11.09
N VAL A 368 -12.32 -8.88 9.84
CA VAL A 368 -11.54 -10.06 9.46
C VAL A 368 -10.37 -9.60 8.60
N THR A 369 -9.17 -10.02 8.96
CA THR A 369 -7.97 -9.79 8.16
C THR A 369 -7.60 -11.05 7.38
N CYS A 370 -7.14 -10.88 6.15
CA CYS A 370 -6.52 -11.96 5.39
C CYS A 370 -5.24 -11.48 4.70
N GLU A 371 -4.33 -12.39 4.45
CA GLU A 371 -3.09 -12.11 3.73
C GLU A 371 -3.15 -12.75 2.34
N THR A 372 -3.04 -11.92 1.30
CA THR A 372 -3.08 -12.38 -0.09
C THR A 372 -2.11 -11.58 -0.94
N GLU A 373 -1.73 -12.13 -2.09
CA GLU A 373 -1.00 -11.36 -3.11
C GLU A 373 -1.87 -10.19 -3.60
N ASP A 374 -1.25 -9.06 -3.92
CA ASP A 374 -1.94 -7.95 -4.56
C ASP A 374 -2.26 -8.27 -6.03
N PRO A 375 -3.54 -8.27 -6.45
CA PRO A 375 -3.91 -8.52 -7.84
C PRO A 375 -3.23 -7.58 -8.84
N ALA A 376 -2.93 -6.34 -8.43
CA ALA A 376 -2.29 -5.38 -9.32
C ALA A 376 -0.85 -5.80 -9.66
N ILE A 377 -0.15 -6.41 -8.70
CA ILE A 377 1.19 -6.95 -8.90
C ILE A 377 1.17 -8.39 -9.44
N ALA A 378 0.18 -9.20 -9.08
CA ALA A 378 0.06 -10.59 -9.57
C ALA A 378 0.06 -10.68 -11.10
N MET A 379 -0.42 -9.64 -11.79
CA MET A 379 -0.32 -9.53 -13.25
C MET A 379 1.14 -9.61 -13.77
N PHE A 380 2.13 -9.13 -13.01
CA PHE A 380 3.54 -9.23 -13.35
C PHE A 380 4.11 -10.65 -13.18
N TYR A 381 3.47 -11.45 -12.34
CA TYR A 381 3.86 -12.82 -12.01
C TYR A 381 3.05 -13.89 -12.76
N SER A 382 1.91 -13.50 -13.36
CA SER A 382 1.00 -14.44 -14.02
C SER A 382 1.65 -15.23 -15.15
N HIS A 383 1.80 -16.54 -14.93
CA HIS A 383 2.00 -17.53 -15.97
C HIS A 383 0.63 -17.85 -16.58
N SER A 384 0.55 -17.86 -17.91
CA SER A 384 -0.53 -18.52 -18.61
C SER A 384 -0.53 -19.99 -18.23
N TYR A 385 -1.51 -20.41 -17.41
CA TYR A 385 -1.87 -21.82 -17.24
C TYR A 385 -2.15 -22.38 -18.64
N THR A 386 -1.18 -23.09 -19.22
CA THR A 386 -1.38 -23.91 -20.42
C THR A 386 -1.44 -25.37 -20.04
#